data_AF-A0A5R2MWE8-F1
#
_entry.id   AF-A0A5R2MWE8-F1
#
_cell.length_a   1.000
_cell.length_b   1.000
_cell.length_c   1.000
_cell.angle_alpha   90.00
_cell.angle_beta   90.00
_cell.angle_gamma   90.00
#
_symmetry.space_group_name_H-M   'P 1'
#
loop_
_entity.id
_entity.type
_entity.pdbx_description
1 polymer ?
#
loop_
_entity_poly.entity_id
_entity_poly.type
_entity_poly.pdbx_seq_one_letter_code
_entity_poly.pdbx_strand_id
1 'polypeptide(L)'
;EMADEAVHIGPSPVGESYLRGDRIVAAALATGAEAIHPGYGFLSENPDFVDQVTAAGLTFIGPSAASIRAMGLKDAAKRLMEKAGVPVVPGYHGEAQEIVLLASKAREIGY
;
A
#
# COMPACT_ATOMS: atom_id res chain seq x y z
N GLU A 1 24.89 -18.63 2.56
CA GLU A 1 23.68 -17.82 2.82
C GLU A 1 24.06 -16.35 2.81
N MET A 2 23.07 -15.45 2.73
CA MET A 2 23.30 -13.99 2.65
C MET A 2 22.87 -13.22 3.90
N ALA A 3 22.10 -13.84 4.81
CA ALA A 3 21.66 -13.23 6.08
C ALA A 3 22.41 -13.87 7.26
N ASP A 4 22.60 -13.11 8.33
CA ASP A 4 23.23 -13.60 9.56
C ASP A 4 22.32 -14.57 10.32
N GLU A 5 21.00 -14.40 10.21
CA GLU A 5 19.99 -15.24 10.84
C GLU A 5 18.80 -15.50 9.90
N ALA A 6 18.13 -16.66 10.07
CA ALA A 6 16.93 -17.03 9.33
C ALA A 6 15.88 -17.67 10.24
N VAL A 7 14.61 -17.27 10.09
CA VAL A 7 13.49 -17.74 10.92
C VAL A 7 12.39 -18.33 10.06
N HIS A 8 11.91 -19.51 10.44
CA HIS A 8 10.79 -20.17 9.76
C HIS A 8 9.45 -19.51 10.15
N ILE A 9 8.77 -18.89 9.18
CA ILE A 9 7.52 -18.12 9.39
C ILE A 9 6.24 -18.86 8.95
N GLY A 10 6.34 -20.12 8.51
CA GLY A 10 5.19 -20.90 8.07
C GLY A 10 5.46 -21.80 6.88
N PRO A 11 4.44 -22.56 6.44
CA PRO A 11 4.55 -23.49 5.32
C PRO A 11 4.70 -22.76 3.98
N SER A 12 5.01 -23.51 2.92
CA SER A 12 5.31 -22.99 1.58
C SER A 12 4.27 -22.05 0.96
N PRO A 13 2.94 -22.21 1.16
CA PRO A 13 1.96 -21.27 0.63
C PRO A 13 2.17 -19.86 1.20
N VAL A 14 2.31 -18.86 0.32
CA VAL A 14 2.60 -17.48 0.73
C VAL A 14 1.52 -16.87 1.64
N GLY A 15 0.25 -17.25 1.45
CA GLY A 15 -0.87 -16.84 2.31
C GLY A 15 -0.75 -17.34 3.75
N GLU A 16 0.05 -18.38 3.97
CA GLU A 16 0.28 -19.00 5.27
C GLU A 16 1.67 -18.65 5.84
N SER A 17 2.51 -17.91 5.09
CA SER A 17 3.87 -17.52 5.48
C SER A 17 4.12 -16.03 5.23
N TYR A 18 4.59 -15.63 4.04
CA TYR A 18 5.05 -14.27 3.75
C TYR A 18 3.94 -13.20 3.72
N LEU A 19 2.66 -13.59 3.68
CA LEU A 19 1.52 -12.69 3.85
C LEU A 19 0.98 -12.65 5.29
N ARG A 20 1.62 -13.37 6.22
CA ARG A 20 1.28 -13.39 7.65
C ARG A 20 2.11 -12.35 8.41
N GLY A 21 1.65 -11.10 8.36
CA GLY A 21 2.28 -9.96 9.03
C GLY A 21 2.52 -10.20 10.52
N ASP A 22 1.57 -10.85 11.20
CA ASP A 22 1.67 -11.25 12.61
C ASP A 22 2.90 -12.12 12.90
N ARG A 23 3.20 -13.08 12.02
CA ARG A 23 4.36 -13.97 12.17
C ARG A 23 5.67 -13.27 11.86
N ILE A 24 5.67 -12.36 10.89
CA ILE A 24 6.85 -11.59 10.51
C ILE A 24 7.23 -10.62 11.64
N VAL A 25 6.25 -9.92 12.23
CA VAL A 25 6.48 -9.05 13.39
C VAL A 25 6.98 -9.86 14.59
N ALA A 26 6.38 -11.02 14.87
CA ALA A 26 6.83 -11.89 15.96
C ALA A 26 8.28 -12.38 15.75
N ALA A 27 8.66 -12.75 14.53
CA ALA A 27 10.02 -13.14 14.20
C ALA A 27 11.01 -11.98 14.41
N ALA A 28 10.69 -10.77 13.93
CA ALA A 28 11.53 -9.59 14.10
C ALA A 28 11.74 -9.24 15.58
N LEU A 29 10.69 -9.32 16.41
CA LEU A 29 10.80 -9.11 17.85
C LEU A 29 11.67 -10.18 18.52
N ALA A 30 11.52 -11.45 18.14
CA ALA A 30 12.26 -12.57 18.73
C ALA A 30 13.77 -12.52 18.40
N THR A 31 14.14 -12.01 17.22
CA THR A 31 15.55 -11.85 16.83
C THR A 31 16.14 -10.51 17.24
N GLY A 32 15.36 -9.62 17.87
CA GLY A 32 15.81 -8.29 18.27
C GLY A 32 16.07 -7.33 17.10
N ALA A 33 15.42 -7.56 15.95
CA ALA A 33 15.49 -6.62 14.84
C ALA A 33 14.84 -5.28 15.21
N GLU A 34 15.39 -4.18 14.68
CA GLU A 34 14.91 -2.82 14.96
C GLU A 34 13.96 -2.29 13.87
N ALA A 35 14.03 -2.89 12.68
CA ALA A 35 13.30 -2.45 11.50
C ALA A 35 12.94 -3.62 10.58
N ILE A 36 11.89 -3.43 9.79
CA ILE A 36 11.46 -4.38 8.75
C ILE A 36 11.52 -3.67 7.40
N HIS A 37 12.31 -4.23 6.48
CA HIS A 37 12.30 -3.86 5.06
C HIS A 37 11.39 -4.82 4.29
N PRO A 38 10.28 -4.35 3.69
CA PRO A 38 9.30 -5.24 3.06
C PRO A 38 9.70 -5.69 1.65
N GLY A 39 10.67 -5.03 1.03
CA GLY A 39 10.98 -5.24 -0.39
C GLY A 39 9.86 -4.65 -1.26
N TYR A 40 9.35 -5.46 -2.18
CA TYR A 40 8.23 -5.10 -3.07
C TYR A 40 7.24 -6.26 -3.17
N GLY A 41 5.97 -5.93 -3.44
CA GLY A 41 4.89 -6.91 -3.35
C GLY A 41 4.67 -7.39 -1.92
N PHE A 42 3.95 -8.50 -1.75
CA PHE A 42 3.58 -9.05 -0.44
C PHE A 42 2.92 -8.00 0.46
N LEU A 43 3.64 -7.52 1.49
CA LEU A 43 3.14 -6.59 2.49
C LEU A 43 3.70 -5.17 2.31
N SER A 44 4.48 -4.89 1.27
CA SER A 44 5.13 -3.58 1.05
C SER A 44 4.16 -2.41 0.90
N GLU A 45 2.95 -2.69 0.41
CA GLU A 45 1.88 -1.71 0.19
C GLU A 45 0.65 -2.00 1.08
N ASN A 46 0.83 -2.79 2.15
CA ASN A 46 -0.24 -3.10 3.09
C ASN A 46 -0.21 -2.13 4.28
N PRO A 47 -1.15 -1.18 4.39
CA PRO A 47 -1.11 -0.19 5.46
C PRO A 47 -1.36 -0.78 6.84
N ASP A 48 -2.12 -1.89 6.94
CA ASP A 48 -2.39 -2.54 8.22
C ASP A 48 -1.14 -3.27 8.74
N PHE A 49 -0.29 -3.76 7.84
CA PHE A 49 1.02 -4.29 8.22
C PHE A 49 1.93 -3.18 8.76
N VAL A 50 1.96 -2.00 8.13
CA VAL A 50 2.72 -0.85 8.65
C VAL A 50 2.26 -0.47 10.06
N ASP A 51 0.95 -0.47 10.30
CA ASP A 51 0.39 -0.22 11.64
C ASP A 51 0.81 -1.31 12.64
N GLN A 52 0.84 -2.58 12.24
CA GLN A 52 1.34 -3.68 13.09
C GLN A 52 2.81 -3.52 13.45
N VAL A 53 3.66 -3.19 12.47
CA VAL A 53 5.11 -2.99 12.66
C VAL A 53 5.36 -1.83 13.62
N THR A 54 4.73 -0.69 13.38
CA THR A 54 4.90 0.51 14.21
C THR A 54 4.30 0.35 15.61
N ALA A 55 3.17 -0.33 15.76
CA ALA A 55 2.58 -0.66 17.06
C ALA A 55 3.46 -1.61 17.89
N ALA A 56 4.26 -2.47 17.23
CA ALA A 56 5.25 -3.32 17.87
C ALA A 56 6.55 -2.57 18.25
N GLY A 57 6.65 -1.27 17.97
CA GLY A 57 7.85 -0.47 18.24
C GLY A 57 8.96 -0.63 17.20
N LEU A 58 8.69 -1.30 16.10
CA LEU A 58 9.65 -1.52 15.00
C LEU A 58 9.54 -0.40 13.96
N THR A 59 10.63 -0.11 13.26
CA THR A 59 10.60 0.81 12.11
C THR A 59 10.19 0.07 10.84
N PHE A 60 9.11 0.53 10.18
CA PHE A 60 8.80 0.10 8.82
C PHE A 60 9.62 0.91 7.81
N ILE A 61 10.44 0.25 7.00
CA ILE A 61 11.25 0.93 5.98
C ILE A 61 10.40 1.10 4.72
N GLY A 62 9.70 2.23 4.64
CA GLY A 62 8.82 2.56 3.52
C GLY A 62 7.90 3.75 3.82
N PRO A 63 6.88 3.99 2.98
CA PRO A 63 5.90 5.05 3.22
C PRO A 63 5.03 4.74 4.45
N SER A 64 4.48 5.80 5.05
CA SER A 64 3.54 5.65 6.18
C SER A 64 2.25 4.94 5.77
N ALA A 65 1.58 4.29 6.73
CA ALA A 65 0.27 3.66 6.50
C ALA A 65 -0.76 4.65 5.93
N ALA A 66 -0.73 5.90 6.40
CA ALA A 66 -1.59 6.98 5.89
C ALA A 66 -1.30 7.30 4.41
N SER A 67 -0.03 7.38 4.03
CA SER A 67 0.39 7.60 2.64
C SER A 67 -0.05 6.45 1.74
N ILE A 68 0.13 5.20 2.19
CA ILE A 68 -0.30 4.01 1.46
C ILE A 68 -1.83 4.03 1.23
N ARG A 69 -2.63 4.30 2.28
CA ARG A 69 -4.10 4.41 2.16
C ARG A 69 -4.50 5.54 1.20
N ALA A 70 -3.84 6.69 1.27
CA ALA A 70 -4.14 7.84 0.41
C ALA A 70 -3.87 7.54 -1.08
N MET A 71 -2.87 6.71 -1.38
CA MET A 71 -2.45 6.42 -2.74
C MET A 71 -2.99 5.10 -3.31
N GLY A 72 -3.52 4.20 -2.48
CA GLY A 72 -3.99 2.89 -2.90
C GLY A 72 -5.27 2.89 -3.75
N LEU A 73 -6.11 3.91 -3.59
CA LEU A 73 -7.30 4.09 -4.43
C LEU A 73 -7.02 5.10 -5.55
N LYS A 74 -7.07 4.61 -6.79
CA LYS A 74 -6.68 5.38 -7.99
C LYS A 74 -7.44 6.69 -8.16
N ASP A 75 -8.73 6.71 -7.85
CA ASP A 75 -9.58 7.90 -7.94
C ASP A 75 -9.26 8.91 -6.82
N ALA A 76 -9.09 8.44 -5.57
CA ALA A 76 -8.71 9.26 -4.43
C ALA A 76 -7.31 9.87 -4.63
N ALA A 77 -6.36 9.06 -5.12
CA ALA A 77 -5.01 9.47 -5.44
C ALA A 77 -5.01 10.58 -6.51
N LYS A 78 -5.78 10.43 -7.60
CA LYS A 78 -5.91 11.47 -8.63
C LYS A 78 -6.46 12.78 -8.07
N ARG A 79 -7.54 12.73 -7.29
CA ARG A 79 -8.10 13.93 -6.63
C ARG A 79 -7.07 14.60 -5.71
N LEU A 80 -6.25 13.82 -5.01
CA LEU A 80 -5.20 14.34 -4.14
C LEU A 80 -4.07 14.99 -4.96
N MET A 81 -3.66 14.38 -6.07
CA MET A 81 -2.67 14.93 -6.99
C MET A 81 -3.15 16.26 -7.62
N GLU A 82 -4.40 16.32 -8.08
CA GLU A 82 -5.01 17.55 -8.61
C GLU A 82 -5.01 18.68 -7.56
N LYS A 83 -5.42 18.39 -6.33
CA LYS A 83 -5.39 19.36 -5.21
C LYS A 83 -3.98 19.83 -4.89
N ALA A 84 -2.98 18.97 -5.07
CA ALA A 84 -1.58 19.30 -4.88
C ALA A 84 -0.97 20.07 -6.08
N GLY A 85 -1.75 20.36 -7.13
CA GLY A 85 -1.26 21.04 -8.33
C GLY A 85 -0.42 20.16 -9.25
N VAL A 86 -0.46 18.83 -9.06
CA VAL A 86 0.25 17.87 -9.92
C VAL A 86 -0.62 17.59 -11.14
N PRO A 87 -0.08 17.74 -12.38
CA PRO A 87 -0.83 17.42 -13.59
C PRO A 87 -1.26 15.95 -13.63
N VAL A 88 -2.53 15.71 -13.94
CA VAL A 88 -3.08 14.36 -14.15
C VAL A 88 -3.73 14.27 -15.53
N VAL A 89 -3.84 13.05 -16.06
CA VAL A 89 -4.60 12.81 -17.29
C VAL A 89 -6.07 13.16 -17.05
N PRO A 90 -6.67 14.08 -17.83
CA PRO A 90 -8.06 14.50 -17.67
C PRO A 90 -9.02 13.31 -17.70
N GLY A 91 -10.02 13.34 -16.83
CA GLY A 91 -11.00 12.27 -16.69
C GLY A 91 -12.20 12.70 -15.87
N TYR A 92 -13.31 12.01 -16.05
CA TYR A 92 -14.46 12.17 -15.16
C TYR A 92 -14.27 11.30 -13.90
N HIS A 93 -14.36 11.94 -12.74
CA HIS A 93 -14.10 11.33 -11.42
C HIS A 93 -15.29 11.45 -10.45
N GLY A 94 -16.46 11.84 -10.97
CA GLY A 94 -17.72 11.82 -10.23
C GLY A 94 -18.37 10.44 -10.24
N GLU A 95 -19.33 10.23 -9.34
CA GLU A 95 -20.00 8.93 -9.18
C GLU A 95 -21.14 8.72 -10.18
N ALA A 96 -21.78 9.81 -10.62
CA ALA A 96 -22.97 9.79 -11.47
C ALA A 96 -22.68 9.14 -12.84
N GLN A 97 -23.50 8.14 -13.22
CA GLN A 97 -23.28 7.24 -14.37
C GLN A 97 -24.27 7.47 -15.53
N GLU A 98 -25.07 8.53 -15.50
CA GLU A 98 -26.07 8.80 -16.53
C GLU A 98 -25.41 9.05 -17.88
N ILE A 99 -25.92 8.40 -18.94
CA ILE A 99 -25.37 8.48 -20.30
C ILE A 99 -25.21 9.93 -20.78
N VAL A 100 -26.20 10.79 -20.49
CA VAL A 100 -26.19 12.20 -20.89
C VAL A 100 -25.03 12.96 -20.22
N LEU A 101 -24.78 12.67 -18.93
CA LEU A 101 -23.69 13.28 -18.18
C LEU A 101 -22.34 12.78 -18.70
N LEU A 102 -22.18 11.46 -18.85
CA LEU A 102 -20.96 10.85 -19.36
C LEU A 102 -20.60 11.35 -20.77
N ALA A 103 -21.60 11.49 -21.66
CA ALA A 103 -21.41 12.06 -22.99
C ALA A 103 -20.98 13.54 -22.95
N SER A 104 -21.53 14.33 -22.02
CA SER A 104 -21.08 15.71 -21.78
C SER A 104 -19.62 15.75 -21.32
N LYS A 105 -19.25 14.90 -20.35
CA LYS A 105 -17.88 14.84 -19.83
C LYS A 105 -16.88 14.35 -20.85
N ALA A 106 -17.24 13.39 -21.70
CA ALA A 106 -16.40 12.98 -22.81
C ALA A 106 -16.09 14.15 -23.77
N ARG A 107 -17.08 14.98 -24.11
CA ARG A 107 -16.87 16.18 -24.93
C ARG A 107 -15.99 17.23 -24.27
N GLU A 108 -16.14 17.46 -22.95
CA GLU A 108 -15.28 18.38 -22.20
C GLU A 108 -13.80 17.93 -22.21
N ILE A 109 -13.56 16.60 -22.19
CA ILE A 109 -12.22 16.01 -22.20
C ILE A 109 -11.59 16.02 -23.61
N GLY A 110 -12.41 15.92 -24.66
CA GLY A 110 -11.99 15.93 -26.06
C GLY A 110 -11.80 14.53 -26.64
N TYR A 111 -12.84 13.99 -27.29
CA TYR A 111 -12.81 12.75 -28.09
C TYR A 111 -13.21 13.02 -29.55
#